data_AF-A0A6I4XB77-F1
#
_entry.id   AF-A0A6I4XB77-F1
#
_cell.length_a   1.000
_cell.length_b   1.000
_cell.length_c   1.000
_cell.angle_alpha   90.00
_cell.angle_beta   90.00
_cell.angle_gamma   90.00
#
_symmetry.space_group_name_H-M   'P 1'
#
loop_
_entity.id
_entity.type
_entity.pdbx_description
1 polymer ?
#
loop_
_entity_poly.entity_id
_entity_poly.type
_entity_poly.pdbx_seq_one_letter_code
_entity_poly.pdbx_strand_id
1 'polypeptide(L)'
;MVEIKLTIDGKKQTFKKKEFTIRDNMLAVKHQIVATEFYADEKNTNDPEEYEQLQVNFAKTISQIFNNEFTYEQLLNGLAVKEMSVLDQIYIEALGGEIEDKDEKKSLIQ
;
A
#
# COMPACT_ATOMS: atom_id res chain seq x y z
N MET A 1 -11.51 5.40 -6.43
CA MET A 1 -11.68 5.76 -5.01
C MET A 1 -11.37 4.52 -4.19
N VAL A 2 -10.42 4.62 -3.27
CA VAL A 2 -9.99 3.51 -2.42
C VAL A 2 -10.32 3.81 -0.95
N GLU A 3 -10.63 2.78 -0.19
CA GLU A 3 -10.91 2.88 1.24
C GLU A 3 -10.01 1.94 2.04
N ILE A 4 -9.41 2.42 3.13
CA ILE A 4 -8.67 1.59 4.08
C ILE A 4 -9.34 1.65 5.45
N LYS A 5 -9.51 0.48 6.07
CA LYS A 5 -10.16 0.33 7.38
C LYS A 5 -9.14 -0.14 8.40
N LEU A 6 -8.86 0.70 9.39
CA LEU A 6 -7.88 0.44 10.44
C LEU A 6 -8.56 0.32 11.80
N THR A 7 -8.05 -0.58 12.64
CA THR A 7 -8.40 -0.62 14.07
C THR A 7 -7.39 0.21 14.84
N ILE A 8 -7.81 1.37 15.35
CA ILE A 8 -6.97 2.30 16.10
C ILE A 8 -7.63 2.49 17.47
N ASP A 9 -6.89 2.24 18.55
CA ASP A 9 -7.39 2.30 19.94
C ASP A 9 -8.67 1.48 20.16
N GLY A 10 -8.74 0.30 19.54
CA GLY A 10 -9.90 -0.61 19.60
C GLY A 10 -11.11 -0.17 18.79
N LYS A 11 -11.01 0.94 18.02
CA LYS A 11 -12.09 1.46 17.18
C LYS A 11 -11.77 1.30 15.70
N LYS A 12 -12.75 0.86 14.92
CA LYS A 12 -12.65 0.84 13.46
C LYS A 12 -12.78 2.25 12.90
N GLN A 13 -11.77 2.71 12.19
CA GLN A 13 -11.74 3.97 11.46
C GLN A 13 -11.61 3.69 9.97
N THR A 14 -12.29 4.47 9.13
CA THR A 14 -12.26 4.33 7.67
C THR A 14 -11.67 5.60 7.07
N PHE A 15 -10.60 5.44 6.31
CA PHE A 15 -9.93 6.51 5.57
C PHE A 15 -10.19 6.30 4.08
N LYS A 16 -10.42 7.40 3.34
CA LYS A 16 -10.83 7.33 1.94
C LYS A 16 -9.94 8.21 1.07
N LYS A 17 -9.47 7.67 -0.05
CA LYS A 17 -8.73 8.41 -1.08
C LYS A 17 -9.58 8.46 -2.34
N LYS A 18 -10.04 9.67 -2.70
CA LYS A 18 -10.89 9.86 -3.89
C LYS A 18 -10.10 9.81 -5.18
N GLU A 19 -8.98 10.53 -5.20
CA GLU A 19 -8.12 10.75 -6.36
C GLU A 19 -6.66 10.61 -5.95
N PHE A 20 -5.85 10.07 -6.84
CA PHE A 20 -4.39 10.04 -6.71
C PHE A 20 -3.80 11.23 -7.45
N THR A 21 -2.91 11.94 -6.77
CA THR A 21 -2.25 13.15 -7.26
C THR A 21 -0.84 12.83 -7.75
N ILE A 22 -0.23 13.77 -8.49
CA ILE A 22 1.20 13.68 -8.84
C ILE A 22 2.09 13.50 -7.60
N ARG A 23 1.71 14.08 -6.45
CA ARG A 23 2.45 13.88 -5.19
C ARG A 23 2.39 12.42 -4.73
N ASP A 24 1.23 11.78 -4.84
CA ASP A 24 1.06 10.36 -4.47
C ASP A 24 1.90 9.46 -5.38
N ASN A 25 1.95 9.77 -6.68
CA ASN A 25 2.82 9.10 -7.62
C ASN A 25 4.30 9.24 -7.26
N MET A 26 4.76 10.46 -6.94
CA MET A 26 6.14 10.68 -6.52
C MET A 26 6.50 9.88 -5.26
N LEU A 27 5.56 9.70 -4.32
CA LEU A 27 5.76 8.89 -3.13
C LEU A 27 5.86 7.40 -3.48
N ALA A 28 4.97 6.90 -4.34
CA ALA A 28 5.00 5.51 -4.79
C ALA A 28 6.28 5.20 -5.59
N VAL A 29 6.70 6.08 -6.49
CA VAL A 29 7.96 5.93 -7.26
C VAL A 29 9.18 5.93 -6.34
N LYS A 30 9.21 6.76 -5.29
CA LYS A 30 10.29 6.73 -4.30
C LYS A 30 10.39 5.37 -3.62
N HIS A 31 9.26 4.78 -3.22
CA HIS A 31 9.25 3.43 -2.67
C HIS A 31 9.71 2.40 -3.69
N GLN A 32 9.27 2.52 -4.95
CA GLN A 32 9.69 1.63 -6.04
C GLN A 32 11.22 1.61 -6.24
N ILE A 33 11.87 2.77 -6.17
CA ILE A 33 13.33 2.89 -6.27
C ILE A 33 13.99 2.12 -5.11
N VAL A 34 13.56 2.36 -3.87
CA VAL A 34 14.09 1.68 -2.68
C VAL A 34 13.88 0.16 -2.75
N ALA A 35 12.69 -0.28 -3.18
CA ALA A 35 12.40 -1.71 -3.34
C ALA A 35 13.28 -2.34 -4.43
N THR A 36 13.48 -1.65 -5.55
CA THR A 36 14.34 -2.13 -6.65
C THR A 36 15.78 -2.31 -6.20
N GLU A 37 16.31 -1.35 -5.43
CA GLU A 37 17.66 -1.44 -4.85
C GLU A 37 17.77 -2.59 -3.84
N PHE A 38 16.78 -2.77 -2.96
CA PHE A 38 16.74 -3.88 -2.02
C PHE A 38 16.79 -5.24 -2.73
N TYR A 39 15.95 -5.45 -3.75
CA TYR A 39 15.88 -6.72 -4.46
C TYR A 39 17.06 -6.96 -5.43
N ALA A 40 17.84 -5.93 -5.77
CA ALA A 40 19.03 -6.06 -6.60
C ALA A 40 20.26 -6.56 -5.82
N ASP A 41 20.26 -6.46 -4.49
CA ASP A 41 21.37 -6.90 -3.64
C ASP A 41 21.00 -8.18 -2.88
N GLU A 42 21.63 -9.30 -3.24
CA GLU A 42 21.42 -10.60 -2.59
C GLU A 42 21.67 -10.56 -1.08
N LYS A 43 22.55 -9.68 -0.58
CA LYS A 43 22.79 -9.55 0.86
C LYS A 43 21.58 -8.99 1.60
N ASN A 44 20.96 -7.95 1.04
CA ASN A 44 19.77 -7.32 1.62
C ASN A 44 18.59 -8.29 1.62
N THR A 45 18.41 -9.07 0.55
CA THR A 45 17.31 -10.05 0.47
C THR A 45 17.42 -11.22 1.46
N ASN A 46 18.61 -11.47 2.01
CA ASN A 46 18.86 -12.50 3.03
C ASN A 46 18.84 -11.93 4.46
N ASP A 47 18.61 -10.63 4.62
CA ASP A 47 18.57 -9.94 5.92
C ASP A 47 17.12 -9.60 6.32
N PRO A 48 16.56 -10.25 7.36
CA PRO A 48 15.22 -9.96 7.84
C PRO A 48 15.02 -8.53 8.34
N GLU A 49 16.06 -7.89 8.89
CA GLU A 49 15.97 -6.51 9.39
C GLU A 49 15.83 -5.52 8.24
N GLU A 50 16.57 -5.74 7.14
CA GLU A 50 16.45 -4.94 5.92
C GLU A 50 15.07 -5.14 5.27
N TYR A 51 14.54 -6.37 5.28
CA TYR A 51 13.17 -6.63 4.82
C TYR A 51 12.14 -5.88 5.68
N GLU A 52 12.26 -5.90 7.00
CA GLU A 52 11.38 -5.14 7.89
C GLU A 52 11.47 -3.63 7.60
N GLN A 53 12.68 -3.12 7.37
CA GLN A 53 12.89 -1.72 7.04
C GLN A 53 12.23 -1.32 5.71
N LEU A 54 12.26 -2.20 4.70
CA LEU A 54 11.53 -2.03 3.45
C LEU A 54 10.01 -1.99 3.67
N GLN A 55 9.46 -2.90 4.49
CA GLN A 55 8.03 -2.92 4.81
C GLN A 55 7.60 -1.66 5.61
N VAL A 56 8.44 -1.18 6.53
CA VAL A 56 8.21 0.09 7.23
C VAL A 56 8.22 1.27 6.26
N ASN A 57 9.12 1.26 5.27
CA ASN A 57 9.14 2.28 4.22
C ASN A 57 7.85 2.25 3.37
N PHE A 58 7.37 1.06 3.03
CA PHE A 58 6.10 0.88 2.33
C PHE A 58 4.93 1.45 3.14
N ALA A 59 4.83 1.08 4.42
CA ALA A 59 3.77 1.58 5.31
C ALA A 59 3.80 3.11 5.48
N LYS A 60 4.99 3.71 5.56
CA LYS A 60 5.16 5.18 5.56
C LYS A 60 4.66 5.80 4.26
N THR A 61 4.96 5.18 3.12
CA THR A 61 4.49 5.64 1.80
C THR A 61 2.97 5.65 1.73
N ILE A 62 2.30 4.58 2.17
CA ILE A 62 0.83 4.50 2.21
C ILE A 62 0.24 5.59 3.13
N SER A 63 0.79 5.76 4.33
CA SER A 63 0.38 6.84 5.26
C SER A 63 0.50 8.22 4.61
N GLN A 64 1.60 8.49 3.90
CA GLN A 64 1.83 9.75 3.21
C GLN A 64 0.89 9.98 2.01
N ILE A 65 0.52 8.92 1.28
CA ILE A 65 -0.51 8.97 0.22
C ILE A 65 -1.86 9.40 0.81
N PHE A 66 -2.17 8.97 2.03
CA PHE A 66 -3.34 9.44 2.79
C PHE A 66 -3.08 10.75 3.55
N ASN A 67 -2.12 11.57 3.12
CA ASN A 67 -1.78 12.85 3.74
C ASN A 67 -1.46 12.75 5.26
N ASN A 68 -1.01 11.58 5.71
CA ASN A 68 -0.78 11.25 7.12
C ASN A 68 -2.03 11.34 8.01
N GLU A 69 -3.23 11.05 7.49
CA GLU A 69 -4.45 10.90 8.31
C GLU A 69 -4.34 9.78 9.35
N PHE A 70 -3.43 8.83 9.13
CA PHE A 70 -2.99 7.81 10.09
C PHE A 70 -1.46 7.66 9.99
N THR A 71 -0.80 7.17 11.05
CA THR A 71 0.65 6.88 11.06
C THR A 71 0.96 5.51 10.46
N TYR A 72 2.20 5.28 10.04
CA TYR A 72 2.63 3.94 9.58
C TYR A 72 2.47 2.88 10.68
N GLU A 73 2.64 3.23 11.95
CA GLU A 73 2.42 2.32 13.09
C GLU A 73 0.94 1.97 13.25
N GLN A 74 0.05 2.93 13.07
CA GLN A 74 -1.39 2.69 13.05
C GLN A 74 -1.81 1.81 11.87
N LEU A 75 -1.14 1.94 10.73
CA LEU A 75 -1.34 1.06 9.58
C LEU A 75 -0.91 -0.38 9.90
N LEU A 76 0.34 -0.57 10.34
CA LEU A 76 0.92 -1.89 10.62
C LEU A 76 0.18 -2.63 11.73
N ASN A 77 -0.25 -1.92 12.79
CA ASN A 77 -0.94 -2.53 13.92
C ASN A 77 -2.46 -2.61 13.74
N GLY A 78 -3.02 -1.79 12.84
CA GLY A 78 -4.46 -1.62 12.70
C GLY A 78 -5.09 -2.32 11.51
N LEU A 79 -4.30 -2.68 10.49
CA LEU A 79 -4.79 -3.38 9.30
C LEU A 79 -4.84 -4.89 9.56
N ALA A 80 -5.99 -5.51 9.30
CA ALA A 80 -6.09 -6.97 9.38
C ALA A 80 -5.37 -7.61 8.17
N VAL A 81 -4.63 -8.70 8.40
CA VAL A 81 -3.89 -9.43 7.35
C VAL A 81 -4.76 -9.78 6.14
N LYS A 82 -6.03 -10.13 6.36
CA LYS A 82 -6.99 -10.46 5.28
C LYS A 82 -7.34 -9.27 4.37
N GLU A 83 -7.06 -8.04 4.80
CA GLU A 83 -7.32 -6.81 4.06
C GLU A 83 -6.02 -6.27 3.40
N MET A 84 -4.89 -6.99 3.50
CA MET A 84 -3.58 -6.52 3.03
C MET A 84 -3.56 -6.17 1.54
N SER A 85 -4.38 -6.82 0.72
CA SER A 85 -4.50 -6.54 -0.73
C SER A 85 -4.91 -5.10 -1.04
N VAL A 86 -5.53 -4.38 -0.11
CA VAL A 86 -5.85 -2.96 -0.29
C VAL A 86 -4.59 -2.10 -0.41
N LEU A 87 -3.47 -2.52 0.21
CA LEU A 87 -2.20 -1.79 0.11
C LEU A 87 -1.63 -1.86 -1.29
N ASP A 88 -1.70 -3.03 -1.92
CA ASP A 88 -1.28 -3.23 -3.31
C ASP A 88 -2.14 -2.38 -4.25
N GLN A 89 -3.45 -2.32 -4.01
CA GLN A 89 -4.36 -1.44 -4.76
C GLN A 89 -3.97 0.03 -4.64
N ILE A 90 -3.78 0.53 -3.41
CA ILE A 90 -3.38 1.92 -3.18
C ILE A 90 -2.06 2.23 -3.90
N TYR A 91 -1.10 1.29 -3.83
CA TYR A 91 0.21 1.46 -4.42
C TYR A 91 0.17 1.47 -5.95
N ILE A 92 -0.55 0.53 -6.57
CA ILE A 92 -0.70 0.44 -8.03
C ILE A 92 -1.43 1.68 -8.57
N GLU A 93 -2.54 2.07 -7.96
CA GLU A 93 -3.26 3.29 -8.38
C GLU A 93 -2.40 4.55 -8.21
N ALA A 94 -1.59 4.63 -7.14
CA ALA A 94 -0.65 5.74 -6.96
C ALA A 94 0.44 5.77 -8.05
N LEU A 95 0.90 4.61 -8.53
CA LEU A 95 1.81 4.52 -9.68
C LEU A 95 1.17 4.93 -11.01
N GLY A 96 -0.15 5.17 -11.04
CA GLY A 96 -0.92 5.43 -12.26
C GLY A 96 -1.26 4.16 -13.02
N GLY A 97 -1.15 3.00 -12.38
CA GLY A 97 -1.65 1.74 -12.89
C GLY A 97 -3.13 1.57 -12.59
N GLU A 98 -3.78 0.70 -13.35
CA GLU A 98 -5.15 0.27 -13.09
C GLU A 98 -5.12 -1.21 -12.67
N ILE A 99 -5.85 -1.54 -11.60
CA ILE A 99 -6.14 -2.94 -11.30
C ILE A 99 -7.41 -3.31 -12.05
N GLU A 100 -7.30 -4.19 -13.04
CA GLU A 100 -8.47 -4.83 -13.62
C GLU A 100 -9.16 -5.67 -12.54
N ASP A 101 -10.38 -5.30 -12.16
CA ASP A 101 -11.23 -6.12 -11.29
C ASP A 101 -11.43 -7.49 -11.94
N LYS A 102 -10.90 -8.55 -11.31
CA LYS A 102 -11.00 -9.94 -11.80
C LYS A 102 -12.42 -10.52 -11.76
N ASP A 103 -13.46 -9.71 -11.54
CA ASP A 103 -14.84 -10.15 -11.36
C ASP A 103 -15.79 -9.86 -12.55
N GLU A 104 -15.31 -9.34 -13.68
CA GLU A 104 -16.17 -9.13 -14.89
C GLU A 104 -16.18 -10.28 -15.92
N LYS A 105 -15.59 -11.45 -15.63
CA LYS A 105 -15.69 -12.64 -16.52
C LYS A 105 -16.44 -13.82 -15.89
N LYS A 106 -17.72 -13.64 -15.58
CA LYS A 106 -18.71 -14.75 -15.50
C LYS A 106 -20.16 -14.27 -15.71
N SER A 107 -20.41 -13.59 -16.82
CA SER A 107 -21.76 -13.53 -17.41
C SER A 107 -21.62 -13.30 -18.90
N LEU A 108 -21.39 -14.38 -19.64
CA LEU A 108 -21.62 -14.51 -21.09
C LEU A 108 -21.34 -15.97 -21.46
N ILE A 109 -22.24 -16.85 -21.01
CA ILE A 109 -22.56 -18.07 -21.74
C ILE A 109 -24.09 -18.02 -21.87
N GLN A 110 -24.54 -17.46 -22.99
CA GLN A 110 -25.83 -17.77 -23.60
C GLN A 110 -25.69 -19.08 -24.37
#